data_AF-A0A3D2JTY1-F1
#
_entry.id   AF-A0A3D2JTY1-F1
#
_cell.length_a   1.000
_cell.length_b   1.000
_cell.length_c   1.000
_cell.angle_alpha   90.00
_cell.angle_beta   90.00
_cell.angle_gamma   90.00
#
_symmetry.space_group_name_H-M   'P 1'
#
loop_
_entity.id
_entity.type
_entity.pdbx_description
1 polymer ?
#
loop_
_entity_poly.entity_id
_entity_poly.type
_entity_poly.pdbx_seq_one_letter_code
_entity_poly.pdbx_strand_id
1 'polypeptide(L)' 'MRNSCKQLTSRRKHNAGYTLLELLTATAILGVLLSIAAPYMQSYTVRTKATEGLLILGELRRRVETEFYERGVLPS' A
#
# COMPACT_ATOMS: atom_id res chain seq x y z
N MET A 1 -18.47 -50.52 43.95
CA MET A 1 -17.32 -50.63 43.03
C MET A 1 -17.72 -50.25 41.60
N ARG A 2 -18.09 -48.99 41.36
CA ARG A 2 -18.46 -48.49 40.03
C ARG A 2 -17.73 -47.19 39.75
N ASN A 3 -16.94 -47.22 38.68
CA ASN A 3 -16.85 -46.18 37.66
C ASN A 3 -16.22 -44.85 38.10
N SER A 4 -14.99 -44.58 37.65
CA SER A 4 -14.59 -43.22 37.21
C SER A 4 -13.24 -43.11 36.49
N CYS A 5 -12.54 -44.20 36.16
CA CYS A 5 -11.40 -44.11 35.24
C CYS A 5 -11.89 -44.01 33.78
N LYS A 6 -12.61 -42.93 33.44
CA LYS A 6 -12.74 -42.49 32.05
C LYS A 6 -11.48 -41.70 31.72
N GLN A 7 -10.48 -42.40 31.20
CA GLN A 7 -9.31 -41.81 30.57
C GLN A 7 -9.78 -40.86 29.46
N LEU A 8 -9.61 -39.56 29.68
CA LEU A 8 -9.82 -38.51 28.70
C LEU A 8 -8.74 -38.67 27.64
N THR A 9 -9.00 -39.51 26.64
CA THR A 9 -8.13 -39.70 25.48
C THR A 9 -8.08 -38.39 24.71
N SER A 10 -7.03 -37.61 25.00
CA SER A 10 -6.65 -36.41 24.27
C SER A 10 -6.48 -36.77 22.80
N ARG A 11 -7.45 -36.36 21.97
CA ARG A 11 -7.34 -36.40 20.51
C ARG A 11 -6.18 -35.46 20.14
N ARG A 12 -4.99 -36.02 19.88
CA ARG A 12 -3.92 -35.28 19.22
C ARG A 12 -4.48 -34.79 17.88
N LYS A 13 -4.77 -33.49 17.77
CA LYS A 13 -5.03 -32.85 16.50
C LYS A 13 -3.74 -32.97 15.70
N HIS A 14 -3.78 -33.75 14.63
CA HIS A 14 -2.70 -33.81 13.67
C HIS A 14 -2.69 -32.47 12.94
N ASN A 15 -1.85 -31.55 13.40
CA ASN A 15 -1.62 -30.29 12.70
C ASN A 15 -0.86 -30.62 11.42
N ALA A 16 -1.60 -30.93 10.36
CA ALA A 16 -1.04 -31.07 9.02
C ALA A 16 -0.59 -29.67 8.56
N GLY A 17 0.71 -29.50 8.34
CA GLY A 17 1.24 -28.29 7.71
C GLY A 17 0.87 -28.23 6.22
N TYR A 18 0.93 -27.03 5.65
CA TYR A 18 0.76 -26.83 4.21
C TYR A 18 1.87 -27.52 3.41
N THR A 19 1.53 -27.98 2.20
CA THR A 19 2.49 -28.59 1.29
C THR A 19 3.31 -27.52 0.55
N LEU A 20 4.54 -27.83 0.13
CA LEU A 20 5.36 -26.91 -0.67
C LEU A 20 4.72 -26.58 -2.02
N LEU A 21 3.93 -27.51 -2.57
CA LEU A 21 3.23 -27.33 -3.84
C LEU A 21 2.11 -26.28 -3.73
N GLU A 22 1.35 -26.29 -2.63
CA GLU A 22 0.32 -25.28 -2.37
C GLU A 22 0.94 -23.88 -2.28
N LEU A 23 2.05 -23.73 -1.56
CA LEU A 23 2.73 -22.44 -1.44
C LEU A 23 3.30 -21.98 -2.80
N LEU A 24 3.89 -22.89 -3.57
CA LEU A 24 4.53 -22.58 -4.84
C LEU A 24 3.53 -22.10 -5.89
N THR A 25 2.36 -22.75 -5.98
CA THR A 25 1.31 -22.33 -6.93
C THR A 25 0.61 -21.05 -6.48
N ALA A 26 0.38 -20.87 -5.18
CA ALA A 26 -0.18 -19.64 -4.65
C ALA A 26 0.73 -18.43 -4.93
N THR A 27 2.02 -18.56 -4.67
CA THR A 27 2.99 -17.47 -4.92
C THR A 27 3.23 -17.22 -6.41
N ALA A 28 3.15 -18.25 -7.26
CA ALA A 28 3.22 -18.07 -8.72
C ALA A 28 2.10 -17.18 -9.26
N ILE A 29 0.85 -17.41 -8.82
CA ILE A 29 -0.29 -16.58 -9.25
C ILE A 29 -0.19 -15.17 -8.64
N LEU A 30 0.15 -15.06 -7.35
CA LEU A 30 0.36 -13.77 -6.68
C LEU A 30 1.45 -12.94 -7.36
N GLY A 31 2.53 -13.55 -7.83
CA GLY A 31 3.60 -12.86 -8.56
C GLY A 31 3.12 -12.22 -9.86
N VAL A 32 2.30 -12.94 -10.64
CA VAL A 32 1.70 -12.38 -11.87
C VAL A 32 0.78 -11.20 -11.55
N LEU A 33 -0.07 -11.33 -10.53
CA LEU A 33 -0.97 -10.25 -10.09
C LEU A 33 -0.19 -9.01 -9.61
N LEU A 34 0.84 -9.22 -8.79
CA LEU A 34 1.70 -8.15 -8.25
C LEU A 34 2.46 -7.41 -9.35
N SER A 35 2.93 -8.12 -10.38
CA SER A 35 3.65 -7.52 -11.50
C SER A 35 2.82 -6.44 -12.22
N ILE A 36 1.50 -6.63 -12.30
CA ILE A 36 0.57 -5.67 -12.91
C ILE A 36 0.16 -4.58 -11.90
N ALA A 37 -0.08 -4.95 -10.64
CA ALA A 37 -0.58 -4.04 -9.62
C ALA A 37 0.47 -3.00 -9.16
N ALA A 38 1.74 -3.40 -9.03
CA ALA A 38 2.81 -2.53 -8.55
C ALA A 38 3.01 -1.23 -9.37
N PRO A 39 3.13 -1.26 -10.72
CA PRO A 39 3.31 -0.04 -11.50
C PRO A 39 2.03 0.82 -11.60
N TYR A 40 0.85 0.19 -11.50
CA TYR A 40 -0.44 0.90 -11.62
C TYR A 40 -0.61 1.93 -10.50
N MET A 41 -0.35 1.55 -9.24
CA MET A 41 -0.50 2.46 -8.09
C MET A 41 0.49 3.64 -8.13
N GLN A 42 1.65 3.47 -8.76
CA GLN A 42 2.64 4.54 -8.91
C GLN A 42 2.18 5.63 -9.90
N SER A 43 1.46 5.26 -10.96
CA SER A 43 1.04 6.21 -12.00
C SER A 43 0.06 7.28 -11.50
N TYR A 44 -0.84 6.91 -10.57
CA TYR A 44 -1.77 7.86 -9.95
C TYR A 44 -1.05 8.81 -9.00
N THR A 45 -0.18 8.29 -8.14
CA THR A 45 0.56 9.11 -7.18
C THR A 45 1.49 10.11 -7.88
N VAL A 46 2.11 9.74 -9.01
CA VAL A 46 2.93 10.65 -9.82
C VAL A 46 2.09 11.79 -10.41
N ARG A 47 0.90 11.50 -10.96
CA ARG A 47 0.00 12.55 -11.47
C ARG A 47 -0.45 13.49 -10.37
N THR A 48 -0.85 12.95 -9.22
CA THR A 48 -1.25 13.77 -8.06
C THR A 48 -0.13 14.70 -7.62
N LYS A 49 1.10 14.18 -7.47
CA LYS A 49 2.28 15.00 -7.11
C LYS A 49 2.61 16.07 -8.16
N ALA A 50 2.48 15.75 -9.44
CA ALA A 50 2.66 16.74 -10.51
C ALA A 50 1.61 17.86 -10.43
N THR A 51 0.35 17.52 -10.18
CA THR A 51 -0.72 18.52 -9.99
C THR A 51 -0.53 19.36 -8.74
N GLU A 52 -0.09 18.77 -7.63
CA GLU A 52 0.25 19.50 -6.40
C GLU A 52 1.39 20.50 -6.64
N GLY A 53 2.45 20.10 -7.35
CA GLY A 53 3.55 20.98 -7.72
C GLY A 53 3.09 22.17 -8.58
N LEU A 54 2.22 21.93 -9.57
CA LEU A 54 1.65 22.99 -10.40
C LEU A 54 0.77 23.95 -9.59
N LEU A 55 -0.01 23.45 -8.63
CA LEU A 55 -0.81 24.29 -7.74
C LEU A 55 0.07 25.22 -6.89
N ILE A 56 1.16 24.69 -6.31
CA ILE A 56 2.12 25.47 -5.52
C ILE A 56 2.79 26.53 -6.39
N LEU A 57 3.24 26.17 -7.60
CA LEU A 57 3.84 27.13 -8.54
C LEU A 57 2.85 28.23 -8.95
N GLY A 58 1.58 27.88 -9.17
CA GLY A 58 0.52 28.84 -9.48
C GLY A 58 0.26 29.83 -8.33
N GLU A 59 0.31 29.35 -7.09
CA GLU A 59 0.20 30.19 -5.89
C GLU A 59 1.42 31.12 -5.75
N LEU A 60 2.63 30.60 -5.93
CA LEU A 60 3.86 31.40 -5.93
C LEU A 60 3.83 32.48 -7.01
N ARG A 61 3.41 32.13 -8.23
CA ARG A 61 3.25 33.09 -9.32
C ARG A 61 2.27 34.21 -8.93
N ARG A 62 1.11 33.87 -8.37
CA ARG A 62 0.14 34.88 -7.90
C ARG A 62 0.75 35.82 -6.88
N ARG A 63 1.50 35.30 -5.90
CA ARG A 63 2.17 36.11 -4.87
C ARG A 63 3.18 37.08 -5.48
N VAL A 64 3.96 36.62 -6.44
CA VAL A 64 4.92 37.47 -7.16
C VAL A 64 4.18 38.55 -7.96
N GLU A 65 3.11 38.18 -8.67
CA GLU A 65 2.28 39.15 -9.40
C GLU A 65 1.68 40.20 -8.46
N THR A 66 1.09 39.80 -7.33
CA THR A 66 0.49 40.75 -6.36
C THR A 66 1.53 41.70 -5.77
N GLU A 67 2.69 41.19 -5.36
CA GLU A 67 3.77 42.01 -4.81
C GLU A 67 4.34 42.98 -5.86
N PHE A 68 4.43 42.55 -7.12
CA PHE A 68 4.85 43.42 -8.22
C PHE A 68 3.83 44.53 -8.51
N TYR A 69 2.53 44.23 -8.47
CA TYR A 69 1.49 45.25 -8.60
C TYR A 69 1.47 46.24 -7.44
N GLU A 70 1.75 45.78 -6.22
CA GLU A 70 1.74 46.65 -5.02
C GLU A 70 3.00 47.52 -4.89
N ARG A 71 4.18 46.94 -5.14
CA ARG A 71 5.47 47.64 -4.91
C ARG A 71 6.16 48.13 -6.17
N GLY A 72 5.73 47.70 -7.36
CA GLY A 72 6.37 48.05 -8.63
C GLY A 72 7.77 47.45 -8.82
N VAL A 73 8.20 46.54 -7.93
CA VAL A 73 9.50 45.87 -7.95
C VAL A 73 9.31 44.37 -7.71
N LEU A 74 10.19 43.55 -8.30
CA LEU A 74 10.13 42.09 -8.14
C LEU A 74 10.54 41.71 -6.70
N PRO A 75 9.84 40.75 -6.05
CA PRO A 75 10.19 40.25 -4.73
C PRO A 75 11.52 39.46 -4.77
N SER A 76 12.35 39.62 -3.72
CA SER A 76 13.67 39.02 -3.55
C SER A 76 13.66 37.71 -2.77
#